data_AF-A0A7L3BQD2-F1
#
_entry.id   AF-A0A7L3BQD2-F1
#
_cell.length_a   1.000
_cell.length_b   1.000
_cell.length_c   1.000
_cell.angle_alpha   90.00
_cell.angle_beta   90.00
_cell.angle_gamma   90.00
#
_symmetry.space_group_name_H-M   'P 1'
#
loop_
_entity.id
_entity.type
_entity.pdbx_description
1 polymer ?
#
loop_
_entity_poly.entity_id
_entity_poly.type
_entity_poly.pdbx_seq_one_letter_code
_entity_poly.pdbx_strand_id
1 'polypeptide(L)'
;PISYLRISMSPILHTQNKEALLALPLGVTLTFTVHFHDNSGDTFHSHNSVLNFATNRDDFVQIGKGATNNTFVIRTVNVGLTLLKVWDAEHSGIADYVPLPVQHAIFPELIDVVVGDVLCLSTSLVNQEG
;
A
#
# COMPACT_ATOMS: atom_id res chain seq x y z
N PRO A 1 22.54 13.64 7.12
CA PRO A 1 21.42 14.26 6.35
C PRO A 1 20.52 13.14 5.81
N ILE A 2 19.24 13.42 5.56
CA ILE A 2 18.35 12.43 4.94
C ILE A 2 18.86 12.12 3.53
N SER A 3 18.94 10.83 3.22
CA SER A 3 19.41 10.32 1.93
C SER A 3 18.29 9.63 1.15
N TYR A 4 17.37 8.94 1.82
CA TYR A 4 16.23 8.30 1.17
C TYR A 4 15.03 8.11 2.11
N LEU A 5 13.89 7.79 1.51
CA LEU A 5 12.65 7.40 2.19
C LEU A 5 12.46 5.89 2.09
N ARG A 6 11.90 5.28 3.14
CA ARG A 6 11.42 3.90 3.11
C ARG A 6 9.95 3.89 3.53
N ILE A 7 9.14 3.13 2.80
CA ILE A 7 7.73 2.95 3.14
C ILE A 7 7.51 1.53 3.65
N SER A 8 6.86 1.40 4.80
CA SER A 8 6.39 0.11 5.33
C SER A 8 4.86 0.09 5.40
N MET A 9 4.26 -1.09 5.30
CA MET A 9 2.82 -1.28 5.28
C MET A 9 2.34 -2.12 6.48
N SER A 10 1.14 -1.82 6.98
CA SER A 10 0.42 -2.59 7.99
C SER A 10 -1.08 -2.70 7.64
N PRO A 11 -1.75 -3.85 7.89
CA PRO A 11 -1.15 -5.11 8.34
C PRO A 11 -0.23 -5.74 7.29
N ILE A 12 0.64 -6.65 7.72
CA ILE A 12 1.42 -7.48 6.81
C ILE A 12 0.48 -8.49 6.17
N LEU A 13 0.50 -8.57 4.83
CA LEU A 13 -0.27 -9.55 4.09
C LEU A 13 0.58 -10.82 3.95
N HIS A 14 0.05 -11.93 4.44
CA HIS A 14 0.69 -13.25 4.33
C HIS A 14 0.05 -14.04 3.19
N THR A 15 0.86 -14.83 2.50
CA THR A 15 0.43 -15.66 1.37
C THR A 15 0.80 -17.12 1.60
N GLN A 16 -0.03 -18.03 1.07
CA GLN A 16 0.30 -19.45 0.97
C GLN A 16 1.66 -19.60 0.30
N ASN A 17 2.48 -20.52 0.81
CA ASN A 17 3.83 -20.80 0.31
C ASN A 17 4.81 -19.59 0.33
N LYS A 18 4.45 -18.47 0.99
CA LYS A 18 5.25 -17.23 1.06
C LYS A 18 5.54 -16.61 -0.31
N GLU A 19 4.67 -16.82 -1.29
CA GLU A 19 4.81 -16.20 -2.61
C GLU A 19 4.62 -14.68 -2.53
N ALA A 20 5.39 -13.94 -3.32
CA ALA A 20 5.27 -12.48 -3.34
C ALA A 20 3.92 -12.06 -3.94
N LEU A 21 3.18 -11.23 -3.21
CA LEU A 21 1.96 -10.64 -3.70
C LEU A 21 2.29 -9.57 -4.75
N LEU A 22 1.81 -9.76 -5.98
CA LEU A 22 2.12 -8.87 -7.11
C LEU A 22 1.29 -7.58 -7.11
N ALA A 23 0.18 -7.54 -6.36
CA ALA A 23 -0.73 -6.41 -6.28
C ALA A 23 -1.45 -6.35 -4.93
N LEU A 24 -1.77 -5.14 -4.47
CA LEU A 24 -2.62 -4.96 -3.29
C LEU A 24 -4.01 -5.55 -3.57
N PRO A 25 -4.61 -6.32 -2.64
CA PRO A 25 -5.93 -6.88 -2.85
C PRO A 25 -6.98 -5.76 -2.94
N LEU A 26 -7.94 -5.88 -3.84
CA LEU A 26 -9.07 -4.96 -3.92
C LEU A 26 -9.88 -4.95 -2.61
N GLY A 27 -10.29 -3.76 -2.14
CA GLY A 27 -11.14 -3.59 -0.97
C GLY A 27 -10.42 -3.54 0.38
N VAL A 28 -9.09 -3.64 0.42
CA VAL A 28 -8.33 -3.59 1.68
C VAL A 28 -8.05 -2.16 2.12
N THR A 29 -7.92 -1.98 3.43
CA THR A 29 -7.42 -0.74 4.04
C THR A 29 -6.06 -1.01 4.67
N LEU A 30 -5.06 -0.23 4.29
CA LEU A 30 -3.67 -0.38 4.71
C LEU A 30 -3.18 0.93 5.32
N THR A 31 -2.32 0.83 6.32
CA THR A 31 -1.58 1.97 6.86
C THR A 31 -0.16 1.90 6.34
N PHE A 32 0.28 2.95 5.66
CA PHE A 32 1.64 3.12 5.22
C PHE A 32 2.36 4.06 6.19
N THR A 33 3.58 3.69 6.58
CA THR A 33 4.45 4.48 7.45
C THR A 33 5.70 4.85 6.67
N VAL A 34 6.02 6.13 6.65
CA VAL A 34 7.24 6.67 6.04
C VAL A 34 8.33 6.74 7.09
N HIS A 35 9.49 6.22 6.71
CA HIS A 35 10.72 6.27 7.49
C HIS A 35 11.76 7.07 6.71
N PHE A 36 12.49 7.93 7.40
CA PHE A 36 13.59 8.70 6.82
C PHE A 36 14.90 8.02 7.19
N HIS A 37 15.78 7.83 6.22
CA HIS A 37 17.07 7.18 6.43
C HIS A 37 18.22 8.05 5.94
N ASP A 38 19.36 7.97 6.62
CA ASP A 38 20.61 8.53 6.14
C ASP A 38 21.33 7.58 5.17
N ASN A 39 22.54 7.93 4.76
CA ASN A 39 23.32 7.15 3.79
C ASN A 39 23.87 5.84 4.37
N SER A 40 23.84 5.67 5.70
CA SER A 40 24.25 4.45 6.40
C SER A 40 23.06 3.52 6.63
N GLY A 41 21.84 4.01 6.36
CA GLY A 41 20.60 3.26 6.53
C GLY A 41 19.98 3.41 7.91
N ASP A 42 20.53 4.25 8.78
CA ASP A 42 19.99 4.50 10.11
C ASP A 42 18.73 5.35 10.02
N THR A 43 17.76 5.05 10.90
CA THR A 43 16.51 5.82 10.94
C THR A 43 16.79 7.18 11.54
N PHE A 44 16.47 8.23 10.78
CA PHE A 44 16.70 9.60 11.20
C PHE A 44 15.45 10.13 11.92
N HIS A 45 15.52 10.20 13.26
CA HIS A 45 14.39 10.56 14.11
C HIS A 45 14.22 12.07 14.34
N SER A 46 15.28 12.86 14.18
CA SER A 46 15.28 14.30 14.47
C SER A 46 14.89 15.14 13.25
N HIS A 47 13.81 14.77 12.56
CA HIS A 47 13.31 15.50 11.39
C HIS A 47 11.85 15.89 11.56
N ASN A 48 11.59 17.18 11.66
CA ASN A 48 10.25 17.72 11.56
C ASN A 48 9.90 17.81 10.07
N SER A 49 9.18 16.83 9.56
CA SER A 49 8.77 16.79 8.14
C SER A 49 7.28 17.04 8.01
N VAL A 50 6.92 17.79 6.98
CA VAL A 50 5.53 17.95 6.55
C VAL A 50 5.33 17.03 5.36
N LEU A 51 5.07 15.75 5.66
CA LEU A 51 4.84 14.75 4.63
C LEU A 51 3.55 15.02 3.87
N ASN A 52 3.68 15.04 2.55
CA ASN A 52 2.58 15.13 1.60
C ASN A 52 2.59 13.94 0.65
N PHE A 53 1.42 13.70 0.06
CA PHE A 53 1.20 12.61 -0.87
C PHE A 53 0.28 13.03 -2.01
N ALA A 54 0.42 12.35 -3.14
CA ALA A 54 -0.44 12.50 -4.31
C ALA A 54 -0.38 11.22 -5.13
N THR A 55 -1.50 10.91 -5.78
CA THR A 55 -1.57 9.87 -6.81
C THR A 55 -1.83 10.53 -8.16
N ASN A 56 -1.36 9.91 -9.23
CA ASN A 56 -1.75 10.35 -10.59
C ASN A 56 -3.20 9.94 -10.93
N ARG A 57 -3.72 8.92 -10.23
CA ARG A 57 -5.09 8.39 -10.35
C ARG A 57 -5.59 8.02 -8.95
N ASP A 58 -6.57 8.75 -8.44
CA ASP A 58 -7.18 8.56 -7.11
C ASP A 58 -8.44 7.69 -7.14
N ASP A 59 -8.92 7.34 -8.33
CA ASP A 59 -10.06 6.43 -8.53
C ASP A 59 -9.70 4.96 -8.25
N PHE A 60 -8.44 4.56 -8.40
CA PHE A 60 -7.96 3.23 -8.03
C PHE A 60 -7.70 3.09 -6.53
N VAL A 61 -7.18 4.16 -5.92
CA VAL A 61 -6.70 4.16 -4.55
C VAL A 61 -7.02 5.49 -3.89
N GLN A 62 -7.77 5.44 -2.79
CA GLN A 62 -8.02 6.59 -1.93
C GLN A 62 -6.94 6.69 -0.86
N ILE A 63 -6.44 7.90 -0.63
CA ILE A 63 -5.38 8.16 0.37
C ILE A 63 -5.80 9.27 1.31
N GLY A 64 -5.60 9.06 2.60
CA GLY A 64 -5.83 10.06 3.65
C GLY A 64 -4.70 10.08 4.67
N LYS A 65 -4.62 11.14 5.48
CA LYS A 65 -3.66 11.22 6.59
C LYS A 65 -3.96 10.13 7.63
N GLY A 66 -2.91 9.52 8.17
CA GLY A 66 -3.00 8.53 9.22
C GLY A 66 -3.04 9.16 10.62
N ALA A 67 -2.92 8.31 11.64
CA ALA A 67 -2.99 8.73 13.04
C ALA A 67 -1.75 9.51 13.51
N THR A 68 -0.61 9.30 12.86
CA THR A 68 0.65 10.01 13.14
C THR A 68 1.13 10.77 11.91
N ASN A 69 1.95 11.79 12.10
CA ASN A 69 2.41 12.69 11.03
C ASN A 69 3.13 11.99 9.87
N ASN A 70 3.74 10.82 10.13
CA ASN A 70 4.46 10.04 9.13
C ASN A 70 3.66 8.85 8.58
N THR A 71 2.35 8.82 8.81
CA THR A 71 1.48 7.74 8.32
C THR A 71 0.39 8.26 7.42
N PHE A 72 -0.02 7.42 6.48
CA PHE A 72 -1.21 7.62 5.66
C PHE A 72 -1.98 6.32 5.51
N VAL A 73 -3.29 6.46 5.37
CA VAL A 73 -4.22 5.34 5.19
C VAL A 73 -4.57 5.26 3.71
N ILE A 74 -4.43 4.05 3.17
CA ILE A 74 -4.71 3.70 1.79
C ILE A 74 -5.92 2.78 1.77
N ARG A 75 -6.87 3.04 0.87
CA ARG A 75 -7.97 2.13 0.53
C ARG A 75 -7.93 1.79 -0.94
N THR A 76 -7.90 0.50 -1.27
CA THR A 76 -7.95 0.03 -2.66
C THR A 76 -9.40 -0.05 -3.13
N VAL A 77 -9.76 0.77 -4.12
CA VAL A 77 -11.16 0.99 -4.51
C VAL A 77 -11.50 0.37 -5.86
N ASN A 78 -10.56 0.38 -6.81
CA ASN A 78 -10.74 -0.21 -8.13
C ASN A 78 -9.46 -0.94 -8.58
N VAL A 79 -9.64 -1.96 -9.43
CA VAL A 79 -8.53 -2.64 -10.09
C VAL A 79 -7.81 -1.68 -11.03
N GLY A 80 -6.48 -1.67 -10.99
CA GLY A 80 -5.68 -0.77 -11.79
C GLY A 80 -4.28 -0.55 -11.24
N LEU A 81 -3.56 0.40 -11.83
CA LEU A 81 -2.23 0.81 -11.38
C LEU A 81 -2.22 2.33 -11.20
N THR A 82 -1.83 2.77 -10.00
CA THR A 82 -1.55 4.18 -9.72
C THR A 82 -0.12 4.35 -9.21
N LEU A 83 0.46 5.53 -9.38
CA LEU A 83 1.76 5.88 -8.86
C LEU A 83 1.56 6.83 -7.68
N LEU A 84 1.98 6.39 -6.49
CA LEU A 84 1.99 7.20 -5.29
C LEU A 84 3.29 8.00 -5.24
N LYS A 85 3.18 9.32 -5.18
CA LYS A 85 4.27 10.22 -4.80
C LYS A 85 4.18 10.52 -3.31
N VAL A 86 5.28 10.37 -2.59
CA VAL A 86 5.44 10.84 -1.20
C VAL A 86 6.61 11.80 -1.16
N TRP A 87 6.44 12.96 -0.53
CA TRP A 87 7.51 13.96 -0.41
C TRP A 87 7.40 14.76 0.87
N ASP A 88 8.53 15.34 1.29
CA ASP A 88 8.53 16.35 2.34
C ASP A 88 8.31 17.74 1.72
N ALA A 89 7.25 18.43 2.16
CA ALA A 89 6.87 19.74 1.61
C ALA A 89 7.91 20.83 1.89
N GLU A 90 8.63 20.72 3.01
CA GLU A 90 9.63 21.71 3.42
C GLU A 90 10.99 21.45 2.76
N HIS A 91 11.20 20.24 2.21
CA HIS A 91 12.47 19.80 1.63
C HIS A 91 12.23 19.21 0.24
N SER A 92 12.14 20.09 -0.77
CA SER A 92 11.77 19.74 -2.15
C SER A 92 12.68 18.72 -2.86
N GLY A 93 13.84 18.39 -2.28
CA GLY A 93 14.74 17.35 -2.79
C GLY A 93 14.44 15.94 -2.29
N ILE A 94 13.52 15.76 -1.35
CA ILE A 94 13.21 14.46 -0.73
C ILE A 94 11.83 14.00 -1.21
N ALA A 95 11.82 13.09 -2.17
CA ALA A 95 10.61 12.46 -2.66
C ALA A 95 10.87 11.02 -3.11
N ASP A 96 9.84 10.19 -3.06
CA ASP A 96 9.86 8.83 -3.60
C ASP A 96 8.54 8.55 -4.35
N TYR A 97 8.60 7.60 -5.28
CA TYR A 97 7.48 7.21 -6.14
C TYR A 97 7.29 5.70 -6.08
N VAL A 98 6.14 5.26 -5.56
CA VAL A 98 5.84 3.84 -5.36
C VAL A 98 4.65 3.43 -6.24
N PRO A 99 4.80 2.42 -7.10
CA PRO A 99 3.67 1.88 -7.84
C PRO A 99 2.73 1.11 -6.90
N LEU A 100 1.43 1.36 -7.03
CA LEU A 100 0.38 0.67 -6.29
C LEU A 100 -0.53 -0.09 -7.26
N PRO A 101 -0.13 -1.29 -7.71
CA PRO A 101 -1.02 -2.18 -8.44
C PRO A 101 -2.10 -2.71 -7.51
N VAL A 102 -3.35 -2.72 -7.97
CA VAL A 102 -4.53 -3.27 -7.27
C VAL A 102 -5.17 -4.34 -8.13
N GLN A 103 -5.40 -5.53 -7.57
CA GLN A 103 -6.05 -6.65 -8.26
C GLN A 103 -6.97 -7.44 -7.31
N HIS A 104 -7.78 -8.33 -7.88
CA HIS A 104 -8.51 -9.33 -7.10
C HIS A 104 -7.53 -10.32 -6.45
N ALA A 105 -7.87 -10.77 -5.24
CA ALA A 105 -7.13 -11.82 -4.53
C ALA A 105 -8.00 -13.03 -4.17
N ILE A 106 -9.28 -13.01 -4.59
CA ILE A 106 -10.25 -14.09 -4.42
C ILE A 106 -10.66 -14.54 -5.83
N PHE A 107 -10.58 -15.84 -6.09
CA PHE A 107 -10.75 -16.42 -7.41
C PHE A 107 -11.70 -17.63 -7.39
N PRO A 108 -12.38 -17.96 -8.51
CA PRO A 108 -12.36 -17.22 -9.79
C PRO A 108 -13.13 -15.90 -9.73
N GLU A 109 -12.86 -15.00 -10.69
CA GLU A 109 -13.74 -13.85 -10.92
C GLU A 109 -15.11 -14.34 -11.39
N LEU A 110 -16.15 -13.82 -10.75
CA LEU A 110 -17.53 -14.26 -10.97
C LEU A 110 -18.19 -13.35 -12.01
N ILE A 111 -18.34 -13.85 -13.23
CA ILE A 111 -18.91 -13.09 -14.34
C ILE A 111 -20.41 -13.43 -14.54
N ASP A 112 -20.77 -14.71 -14.49
CA ASP A 112 -22.12 -15.19 -14.85
C ASP A 112 -22.71 -16.13 -13.78
N VAL A 113 -22.94 -15.62 -12.57
CA VAL A 113 -23.52 -16.42 -11.47
C VAL A 113 -25.05 -16.34 -11.49
N VAL A 114 -25.71 -17.49 -11.38
CA VAL A 114 -27.17 -17.60 -11.31
C VAL A 114 -27.67 -18.11 -9.96
N VAL A 115 -28.96 -17.94 -9.70
CA VAL A 115 -29.59 -18.44 -8.46
C VAL A 115 -29.51 -19.97 -8.44
N GLY A 116 -28.88 -20.50 -7.40
CA GLY A 116 -28.70 -21.95 -7.20
C GLY A 116 -27.26 -22.42 -7.36
N ASP A 117 -26.35 -21.58 -7.86
CA ASP A 117 -24.93 -21.93 -7.98
C ASP A 117 -24.25 -22.11 -6.62
N VAL A 118 -23.35 -23.10 -6.56
CA VAL A 118 -22.42 -23.28 -5.43
C VAL A 118 -21.06 -22.73 -5.84
N LEU A 119 -20.61 -21.68 -5.16
CA LEU A 119 -19.36 -20.99 -5.49
C LEU A 119 -18.22 -21.48 -4.59
N CYS A 120 -17.22 -22.10 -5.21
CA CYS A 120 -15.99 -22.52 -4.54
C CYS A 120 -14.91 -21.46 -4.75
N LEU A 121 -14.90 -20.44 -3.90
CA LEU A 121 -13.91 -19.37 -3.93
C LEU A 121 -12.63 -19.78 -3.19
N SER A 122 -11.49 -19.30 -3.67
CA SER A 122 -10.20 -19.49 -3.02
C SER A 122 -9.37 -18.21 -3.01
N THR A 123 -8.43 -18.11 -2.08
CA THR A 123 -7.47 -17.01 -1.99
C THR A 123 -6.11 -17.56 -1.58
N SER A 124 -5.04 -16.94 -2.07
CA SER A 124 -3.69 -17.21 -1.57
C SER A 124 -3.39 -16.47 -0.27
N LEU A 125 -4.24 -15.53 0.17
CA LEU A 125 -4.04 -14.80 1.42
C LEU A 125 -4.33 -15.71 2.61
N VAL A 126 -3.43 -15.65 3.60
CA VAL A 126 -3.53 -16.43 4.84
C VAL A 126 -3.39 -15.53 6.06
N ASN A 127 -3.80 -16.05 7.21
CA ASN A 127 -3.51 -15.39 8.49
C ASN A 127 -2.04 -15.67 8.89
N GLN A 128 -1.63 -15.22 10.09
CA GLN A 128 -0.27 -15.47 10.59
C GLN A 128 0.02 -16.95 10.90
N GLU A 129 -1.01 -17.76 11.09
CA GLU A 129 -0.91 -19.18 11.46
C GLU A 129 -0.84 -20.11 10.23
N GLY A 130 -1.17 -19.60 9.04
CA GLY A 130 -1.17 -20.34 7.78
C GLY A 130 -2.57 -20.71 7.30
#